data_AF-A0A6H0XP31-F1
#
_entry.id   AF-A0A6H0XP31-F1
#
_cell.length_a   1.000
_cell.length_b   1.000
_cell.length_c   1.000
_cell.angle_alpha   90.00
_cell.angle_beta   90.00
_cell.angle_gamma   90.00
#
_symmetry.space_group_name_H-M   'P 1'
#
loop_
_entity.id
_entity.type
_entity.pdbx_description
1 polymer ?
#
loop_
_entity_poly.entity_id
_entity_poly.type
_entity_poly.pdbx_seq_one_letter_code
_entity_poly.pdbx_strand_id
1 'polypeptide(L)'
;MDSEKDNPNPFILNASDLPSRRRSTPVEKRPGLFDSLIAPAYPNYISALSSPEVSSSEPSDSDDDEQNAREEIDEQEIYDLIATISDPEHPTSLASLAVVNLPDITIIPPSTPRSRISTVQVLLTPTTAHCSLGTVIGLAVRVRLEQSLPPRFRIDVQMKEGTHSTGDAVNKQLGDKERVAAAMENGTLVGVIKNMLATCE
;
A
#
# COMPACT_ATOMS: atom_id res chain seq x y z
N MET A 1 -4.99 -9.06 -37.83
CA MET A 1 -6.21 -9.40 -37.07
C MET A 1 -6.00 -8.83 -35.70
N ASP A 2 -6.24 -7.53 -35.60
CA ASP A 2 -6.02 -6.76 -34.38
C ASP A 2 -7.14 -7.10 -33.40
N SER A 3 -6.80 -7.82 -32.33
CA SER A 3 -7.71 -8.19 -31.27
C SER A 3 -8.15 -6.92 -30.55
N GLU A 4 -9.39 -6.52 -30.83
CA GLU A 4 -10.10 -5.38 -30.27
C GLU A 4 -10.14 -5.53 -28.73
N LYS A 5 -9.22 -4.83 -28.06
CA LYS A 5 -9.15 -4.75 -26.60
C LYS A 5 -10.23 -3.79 -26.13
N ASP A 6 -11.38 -4.35 -25.81
CA ASP A 6 -12.56 -3.64 -25.31
C ASP A 6 -12.39 -3.30 -23.81
N ASN A 7 -11.27 -2.64 -23.47
CA ASN A 7 -11.11 -1.93 -22.20
C ASN A 7 -11.51 -0.48 -22.47
N PRO A 8 -12.46 0.13 -21.72
CA PRO A 8 -12.79 1.55 -21.86
C PRO A 8 -11.59 2.49 -21.64
N ASN A 9 -10.45 1.97 -21.17
CA ASN A 9 -9.17 2.66 -21.21
C ASN A 9 -8.06 1.75 -21.80
N PRO A 10 -7.92 1.64 -23.14
CA PRO A 10 -7.03 0.68 -23.80
C PRO A 10 -5.55 1.09 -23.82
N PHE A 11 -5.16 2.12 -23.05
CA PHE A 11 -3.76 2.54 -22.96
C PHE A 11 -3.00 1.62 -22.02
N ILE A 12 -2.07 0.84 -22.58
CA ILE A 12 -1.02 0.22 -21.77
C ILE A 12 -0.21 1.37 -21.17
N LEU A 13 -0.31 1.54 -19.86
CA LEU A 13 0.42 2.58 -19.14
C LEU A 13 1.89 2.16 -19.05
N ASN A 14 2.80 3.07 -19.41
CA ASN A 14 4.22 2.85 -19.13
C ASN A 14 4.41 2.79 -17.62
N ALA A 15 5.36 1.98 -17.15
CA ALA A 15 5.65 1.86 -15.72
C ALA A 15 5.96 3.22 -15.06
N SER A 16 6.52 4.18 -15.81
CA SER A 16 6.82 5.54 -15.36
C SER A 16 5.59 6.44 -15.15
N ASP A 17 4.46 6.11 -15.78
CA ASP A 17 3.22 6.89 -15.72
C ASP A 17 2.27 6.40 -14.61
N LEU A 18 2.65 5.33 -13.90
CA LEU A 18 1.89 4.81 -12.77
C LEU A 18 2.01 5.76 -11.57
N PRO A 19 0.92 6.03 -10.85
CA PRO A 19 0.97 6.83 -9.63
C PRO A 19 1.92 6.12 -8.65
N SER A 20 3.02 6.78 -8.30
CA SER A 20 4.03 6.25 -7.38
C SER A 20 4.28 7.24 -6.25
N ARG A 21 4.56 6.71 -5.06
CA ARG A 21 4.89 7.51 -3.87
C ARG A 21 6.20 8.27 -4.11
N ARG A 22 6.12 9.59 -4.26
CA ARG A 22 7.29 10.47 -4.33
C ARG A 22 7.89 10.60 -2.93
N ARG A 23 8.83 9.72 -2.57
CA ARG A 23 9.50 9.74 -1.25
C ARG A 23 10.09 11.14 -1.03
N SER A 24 9.59 11.86 -0.04
CA SER A 24 10.18 13.13 0.39
C SER A 24 11.62 12.86 0.84
N THR A 25 12.57 13.58 0.25
CA THR A 25 13.96 13.57 0.73
C THR A 25 13.97 14.06 2.18
N PRO A 26 14.80 13.48 3.07
CA PRO A 26 14.92 13.97 4.43
C PRO A 26 15.32 15.45 4.38
N VAL A 27 14.53 16.30 5.02
CA VAL A 27 14.78 17.73 5.12
C VAL A 27 16.11 17.89 5.86
N GLU A 28 17.17 18.34 5.17
CA GLU A 28 18.40 18.80 5.82
C GLU A 28 18.02 19.91 6.82
N LYS A 29 18.08 19.58 8.11
CA LYS A 29 17.95 20.57 9.19
C LYS A 29 19.07 21.59 9.01
N ARG A 30 18.74 22.78 8.52
CA ARG A 30 19.65 23.92 8.52
C ARG A 30 19.98 24.24 9.99
N PRO A 31 21.27 24.34 10.38
CA PRO A 31 21.60 24.71 11.74
C PRO A 31 21.02 26.09 12.04
N GLY A 32 20.22 26.17 13.09
CA GLY A 32 19.58 27.40 13.53
C GLY A 32 20.62 28.42 13.97
N LEU A 33 20.31 29.70 13.77
CA LEU A 33 21.14 30.87 14.12
C LEU A 33 21.61 30.93 15.59
N PHE A 34 21.04 30.10 16.47
CA PHE A 34 21.40 30.04 17.89
C PHE A 34 22.56 29.10 18.21
N ASP A 35 22.85 28.12 17.35
CA ASP A 35 23.85 27.07 17.61
C ASP A 35 25.30 27.60 17.54
N SER A 36 25.49 28.76 16.91
CA SER A 36 26.76 29.47 16.80
C SER A 36 27.06 30.42 17.97
N LEU A 37 26.14 30.61 18.92
CA LEU A 37 26.33 31.50 20.08
C LEU A 37 26.88 30.78 21.32
N ILE A 38 26.98 29.45 21.30
CA ILE A 38 27.33 28.61 22.47
C ILE A 38 28.72 27.94 22.30
N ALA A 39 29.43 28.16 21.19
CA ALA A 39 30.81 27.66 21.05
C ALA A 39 31.84 28.55 21.79
N PRO A 40 32.78 27.96 22.54
CA PRO A 40 33.50 28.65 23.61
C PRO A 40 34.71 29.43 23.08
N ALA A 41 34.66 30.75 23.15
CA ALA A 41 35.86 31.57 23.21
C ALA A 41 36.16 31.83 24.69
N TYR A 42 37.25 31.27 25.22
CA TYR A 42 38.19 31.87 26.19
C TYR A 42 38.91 30.75 27.00
N PRO A 43 40.26 30.70 26.95
CA PRO A 43 41.06 29.78 27.76
C PRO A 43 41.30 30.36 29.17
N ASN A 44 41.19 29.50 30.19
CA ASN A 44 41.78 29.61 31.54
C ASN A 44 41.88 31.00 32.23
N TYR A 45 40.86 31.35 33.02
CA TYR A 45 40.97 32.00 34.35
C TYR A 45 39.54 32.02 34.93
N ILE A 46 39.18 31.32 36.00
CA ILE A 46 39.19 31.84 37.38
C ILE A 46 38.94 30.63 38.30
N SER A 47 39.93 30.35 39.14
CA SER A 47 39.72 29.67 40.42
C SER A 47 39.30 30.73 41.44
N ALA A 48 38.38 30.36 42.33
CA ALA A 48 37.92 31.08 43.52
C ALA A 48 36.85 32.16 43.28
N LEU A 49 35.59 31.81 43.61
CA LEU A 49 34.84 32.41 44.72
C LEU A 49 33.57 31.58 45.01
N SER A 50 33.34 31.36 46.31
CA SER A 50 32.26 30.58 46.92
C SER A 50 30.86 31.13 46.65
N SER A 51 29.89 30.26 46.35
CA SER A 51 28.69 29.99 47.19
C SER A 51 27.59 29.25 46.40
N PRO A 52 26.68 28.54 47.09
CA PRO A 52 25.93 27.43 46.54
C PRO A 52 24.52 27.87 46.17
N GLU A 53 24.14 27.77 44.90
CA GLU A 53 22.72 27.66 44.56
C GLU A 53 22.50 26.57 43.51
N VAL A 54 21.57 25.71 43.89
CA VAL A 54 21.00 24.60 43.13
C VAL A 54 20.53 25.11 41.77
N SER A 55 21.15 24.61 40.71
CA SER A 55 20.48 24.51 39.43
C SER A 55 20.93 23.21 38.79
N SER A 56 20.24 22.15 39.18
CA SER A 56 20.17 20.89 38.47
C SER A 56 19.62 21.17 37.07
N SER A 57 20.52 21.46 36.14
CA SER A 57 20.25 21.36 34.72
C SER A 57 20.15 19.88 34.39
N GLU A 58 18.95 19.34 34.58
CA GLU A 58 18.51 18.12 33.92
C GLU A 58 18.77 18.30 32.41
N PRO A 59 19.46 17.37 31.73
CA PRO A 59 19.39 17.35 30.28
C PRO A 59 17.93 17.12 29.90
N SER A 60 17.31 18.13 29.29
CA SER A 60 16.00 18.02 28.66
C SER A 60 16.13 17.05 27.49
N ASP A 61 15.98 15.77 27.78
CA ASP A 61 15.87 14.68 26.82
C ASP A 61 14.41 14.65 26.36
N SER A 62 14.06 15.56 25.46
CA SER A 62 12.70 15.70 24.96
C SER A 62 12.76 16.39 23.60
N ASP A 63 12.79 15.59 22.53
CA ASP A 63 12.02 15.77 21.28
C ASP A 63 12.49 14.78 20.18
N ASP A 64 12.73 13.51 20.51
CA ASP A 64 13.02 12.44 19.53
C ASP A 64 11.89 11.39 19.40
N ASP A 65 10.70 11.64 19.96
CA ASP A 65 9.57 10.70 19.90
C ASP A 65 8.61 10.92 18.70
N GLU A 66 8.75 12.01 17.92
CA GLU A 66 7.89 12.24 16.74
C GLU A 66 8.35 11.50 15.47
N GLN A 67 9.58 10.97 15.44
CA GLN A 67 10.12 10.26 14.27
C GLN A 67 9.77 8.76 14.22
N ASN A 68 9.05 8.23 15.22
CA ASN A 68 8.68 6.81 15.30
C ASN A 68 7.15 6.56 15.26
N ALA A 69 6.35 7.59 14.93
CA ALA A 69 4.95 7.37 14.59
C ALA A 69 4.88 6.59 13.28
N ARG A 70 4.53 5.29 13.36
CA ARG A 70 4.30 4.46 12.18
C ARG A 70 3.24 5.13 11.31
N GLU A 71 3.58 5.48 10.08
CA GLU A 71 2.62 5.97 9.10
C GLU A 71 1.48 4.96 8.95
N GLU A 72 0.25 5.47 8.88
CA GLU A 72 -0.91 4.64 8.61
C GLU A 72 -0.90 4.19 7.15
N ILE A 73 -1.40 2.97 6.90
CA ILE A 73 -1.52 2.43 5.54
C ILE A 73 -2.57 3.23 4.79
N ASP A 74 -2.18 3.80 3.65
CA ASP A 74 -3.01 4.60 2.76
C ASP A 74 -3.40 3.83 1.49
N GLU A 75 -4.30 4.41 0.67
CA GLU A 75 -4.74 3.80 -0.59
C GLU A 75 -3.58 3.63 -1.58
N GLN A 76 -2.57 4.51 -1.53
CA GLN A 76 -1.40 4.44 -2.39
C GLN A 76 -0.51 3.24 -2.05
N GLU A 77 -0.30 2.94 -0.77
CA GLU A 77 0.43 1.74 -0.34
C GLU A 77 -0.29 0.47 -0.80
N ILE A 78 -1.62 0.44 -0.72
CA ILE A 78 -2.41 -0.69 -1.24
C ILE A 78 -2.23 -0.82 -2.75
N TYR A 79 -2.25 0.29 -3.48
CA TYR A 79 -1.99 0.30 -4.92
C TYR A 79 -0.61 -0.25 -5.25
N ASP A 80 0.43 0.24 -4.60
CA ASP A 80 1.81 -0.17 -4.82
C ASP A 80 1.99 -1.69 -4.57
N LEU A 81 1.31 -2.24 -3.56
CA LEU A 81 1.34 -3.68 -3.24
C LEU A 81 0.77 -4.60 -4.32
N ILE A 82 -0.22 -4.13 -5.08
CA ILE A 82 -0.96 -4.94 -6.07
C ILE A 82 -0.66 -4.54 -7.52
N ALA A 83 -0.04 -3.38 -7.74
CA ALA A 83 0.29 -2.85 -9.06
C ALA A 83 1.24 -3.78 -9.82
N THR A 84 2.20 -4.39 -9.13
CA THR A 84 3.26 -5.24 -9.70
C THR A 84 2.84 -6.69 -9.94
N ILE A 85 1.61 -7.07 -9.58
CA ILE A 85 1.09 -8.42 -9.86
C ILE A 85 1.07 -8.61 -11.38
N SER A 86 1.60 -9.74 -11.84
CA SER A 86 1.61 -10.08 -13.27
C SER A 86 0.28 -10.69 -13.71
N ASP A 87 -0.12 -10.39 -14.93
CA ASP A 87 -1.24 -11.03 -15.59
C ASP A 87 -0.94 -12.53 -15.87
N PRO A 88 -1.94 -13.43 -15.77
CA PRO A 88 -1.73 -14.86 -16.01
C PRO A 88 -1.45 -15.23 -17.49
N GLU A 89 -1.85 -14.40 -18.46
CA GLU A 89 -1.66 -14.67 -19.90
C GLU A 89 -0.50 -13.87 -20.51
N HIS A 90 -0.15 -12.73 -19.91
CA HIS A 90 0.84 -11.81 -20.44
C HIS A 90 1.90 -11.41 -19.40
N PRO A 91 3.17 -11.20 -19.80
CA PRO A 91 4.22 -10.71 -18.91
C PRO A 91 4.09 -9.19 -18.67
N THR A 92 2.90 -8.74 -18.29
CA THR A 92 2.53 -7.35 -18.05
C THR A 92 1.88 -7.24 -16.67
N SER A 93 2.12 -6.13 -15.99
CA SER A 93 1.54 -5.89 -14.67
C SER A 93 0.05 -5.51 -14.76
N LEU A 94 -0.73 -5.80 -13.71
CA LEU A 94 -2.13 -5.41 -13.63
C LEU A 94 -2.32 -3.89 -13.70
N ALA A 95 -1.38 -3.11 -13.14
CA ALA A 95 -1.40 -1.67 -13.23
C ALA A 95 -1.17 -1.16 -14.67
N SER A 96 -0.21 -1.74 -15.40
CA SER A 96 0.04 -1.39 -16.80
C SER A 96 -1.14 -1.73 -17.71
N LEU A 97 -1.94 -2.74 -17.35
CA LEU A 97 -3.17 -3.11 -18.06
C LEU A 97 -4.41 -2.31 -17.61
N ALA A 98 -4.24 -1.34 -16.71
CA ALA A 98 -5.33 -0.57 -16.08
C ALA A 98 -6.39 -1.45 -15.39
N VAL A 99 -6.00 -2.66 -14.97
CA VAL A 99 -6.88 -3.59 -14.24
C VAL A 99 -7.09 -3.13 -12.80
N VAL A 100 -6.04 -2.55 -12.23
CA VAL A 100 -6.07 -1.88 -10.93
C VAL A 100 -5.80 -0.40 -11.14
N ASN A 101 -6.62 0.46 -10.52
CA ASN A 101 -6.43 1.90 -10.52
C ASN A 101 -6.48 2.44 -9.08
N LEU A 102 -5.67 3.45 -8.78
CA LEU A 102 -5.69 4.14 -7.49
C LEU A 102 -7.09 4.65 -7.05
N PRO A 103 -7.91 5.31 -7.91
CA PRO A 103 -9.24 5.77 -7.51
C PRO A 103 -10.24 4.64 -7.23
N ASP A 104 -9.93 3.42 -7.64
CA ASP A 104 -10.77 2.24 -7.45
C ASP A 104 -10.42 1.49 -6.14
N ILE A 105 -9.51 2.04 -5.32
CA ILE A 105 -9.09 1.52 -4.03
C ILE A 105 -9.62 2.43 -2.93
N THR A 106 -10.26 1.87 -1.92
CA THR A 106 -10.77 2.62 -0.76
C THR A 106 -10.55 1.87 0.55
N ILE A 107 -10.17 2.61 1.59
CA ILE A 107 -10.07 2.08 2.95
C ILE A 107 -11.28 2.56 3.76
N ILE A 108 -12.18 1.63 4.05
CA ILE A 108 -13.37 1.89 4.86
C ILE A 108 -12.99 1.73 6.34
N PRO A 109 -13.14 2.78 7.17
CA PRO A 109 -12.81 2.74 8.58
C PRO A 109 -13.74 1.78 9.35
N PRO A 110 -13.36 1.37 10.58
CA PRO A 110 -14.18 0.47 11.38
C PRO A 110 -15.58 1.01 11.62
N SER A 111 -16.58 0.17 11.37
CA SER A 111 -18.00 0.54 11.51
C SER A 111 -18.41 0.88 12.96
N THR A 112 -17.65 0.42 13.96
CA THR A 112 -17.93 0.72 15.37
C THR A 112 -16.65 1.18 16.09
N PRO A 113 -16.74 2.11 17.06
CA PRO A 113 -15.58 2.60 17.81
C PRO A 113 -14.84 1.52 18.62
N ARG A 114 -15.47 0.37 18.84
CA ARG A 114 -14.88 -0.78 19.54
C ARG A 114 -14.11 -1.72 18.61
N SER A 115 -14.40 -1.67 17.30
CA SER A 115 -13.72 -2.47 16.31
C SER A 115 -12.46 -1.77 15.85
N ARG A 116 -11.39 -2.54 15.70
CA ARG A 116 -10.15 -2.08 15.03
C ARG A 116 -10.05 -2.60 13.59
N ILE A 117 -11.13 -3.18 13.07
CA ILE A 117 -11.17 -3.82 11.75
C ILE A 117 -11.59 -2.80 10.70
N SER A 118 -10.66 -2.40 9.84
CA SER A 118 -10.95 -1.63 8.63
C SER A 118 -11.19 -2.57 7.45
N THR A 119 -11.95 -2.15 6.45
CA THR A 119 -12.13 -2.92 5.20
C THR A 119 -11.39 -2.24 4.06
N VAL A 120 -10.51 -2.96 3.39
CA VAL A 120 -9.90 -2.53 2.12
C VAL A 120 -10.78 -3.03 0.99
N GLN A 121 -11.38 -2.12 0.24
CA GLN A 121 -12.16 -2.42 -0.94
C GLN A 121 -11.34 -2.09 -2.19
N VAL A 122 -11.22 -3.06 -3.10
CA VAL A 122 -10.53 -2.91 -4.39
C VAL A 122 -11.49 -3.26 -5.52
N LEU A 123 -11.73 -2.31 -6.42
CA LEU A 123 -12.50 -2.50 -7.64
C LEU A 123 -11.57 -2.81 -8.81
N LEU A 124 -11.78 -3.94 -9.46
CA LEU A 124 -11.02 -4.40 -10.62
C LEU A 124 -11.77 -4.08 -11.90
N THR A 125 -11.05 -3.60 -12.91
CA THR A 125 -11.58 -3.35 -14.25
C THR A 125 -10.92 -4.35 -15.22
N PRO A 126 -11.59 -5.45 -15.61
CA PRO A 126 -10.97 -6.43 -16.50
C PRO A 126 -10.64 -5.80 -17.86
N THR A 127 -9.60 -6.32 -18.50
CA THR A 127 -9.13 -5.86 -19.82
C THR A 127 -10.14 -6.10 -20.95
N THR A 128 -11.06 -7.05 -20.77
CA THR A 128 -12.15 -7.33 -21.70
C THR A 128 -13.41 -7.73 -20.93
N ALA A 129 -14.57 -7.43 -21.51
CA ALA A 129 -15.88 -7.74 -20.92
C ALA A 129 -16.19 -9.26 -20.82
N HIS A 130 -15.38 -10.11 -21.47
CA HIS A 130 -15.54 -11.57 -21.52
C HIS A 130 -14.33 -12.32 -20.93
N CYS A 131 -13.59 -11.70 -20.02
CA CYS A 131 -12.43 -12.29 -19.39
C CYS A 131 -12.81 -13.52 -18.54
N SER A 132 -12.34 -14.71 -18.94
CA SER A 132 -12.51 -15.94 -18.17
C SER A 132 -11.66 -16.00 -16.90
N LEU A 133 -10.66 -15.11 -16.80
CA LEU A 133 -9.65 -15.10 -15.74
C LEU A 133 -9.94 -14.08 -14.63
N GLY A 134 -11.08 -13.37 -14.69
CA GLY A 134 -11.47 -12.39 -13.68
C GLY A 134 -11.43 -12.96 -12.24
N THR A 135 -11.92 -14.18 -12.04
CA THR A 135 -11.85 -14.84 -10.72
C THR A 135 -10.41 -15.11 -10.27
N VAL A 136 -9.52 -15.52 -11.18
CA VAL A 136 -8.11 -15.81 -10.85
C VAL A 136 -7.37 -14.52 -10.48
N ILE A 137 -7.59 -13.45 -11.23
CA ILE A 137 -7.03 -12.13 -10.95
C ILE A 137 -7.54 -11.62 -9.59
N GLY A 138 -8.85 -11.70 -9.33
CA GLY A 138 -9.44 -11.32 -8.05
C GLY A 138 -8.88 -12.11 -6.87
N LEU A 139 -8.67 -13.42 -7.04
CA LEU A 139 -8.03 -14.27 -6.04
C LEU A 139 -6.57 -13.87 -5.79
N ALA A 140 -5.78 -13.59 -6.85
CA ALA A 140 -4.39 -13.18 -6.70
C ALA A 140 -4.26 -11.85 -5.93
N VAL A 141 -5.08 -10.85 -6.28
CA VAL A 141 -5.13 -9.56 -5.56
C VAL A 141 -5.50 -9.78 -4.10
N ARG A 142 -6.54 -10.59 -3.83
CA ARG A 142 -6.97 -10.90 -2.48
C ARG A 142 -5.87 -11.56 -1.66
N VAL A 143 -5.22 -12.60 -2.21
CA VAL A 143 -4.12 -13.32 -1.54
C VAL A 143 -2.94 -12.39 -1.27
N ARG A 144 -2.56 -11.54 -2.24
CA ARG A 144 -1.46 -10.58 -2.07
C ARG A 144 -1.73 -9.63 -0.90
N LEU A 145 -2.93 -9.07 -0.83
CA LEU A 145 -3.32 -8.15 0.25
C LEU A 145 -3.43 -8.87 1.60
N GLU A 146 -4.00 -10.08 1.64
CA GLU A 146 -4.06 -10.88 2.87
C GLU A 146 -2.66 -11.25 3.40
N GLN A 147 -1.66 -11.42 2.53
CA GLN A 147 -0.27 -11.69 2.91
C GLN A 147 0.51 -10.44 3.33
N SER A 148 0.21 -9.29 2.74
CA SER A 148 0.99 -8.07 2.91
C SER A 148 0.44 -7.15 4.00
N LEU A 149 -0.88 -7.18 4.23
CA LEU A 149 -1.54 -6.30 5.19
C LEU A 149 -1.68 -6.97 6.58
N PRO A 150 -1.63 -6.18 7.67
CA PRO A 150 -1.90 -6.71 9.01
C PRO A 150 -3.31 -7.31 9.13
N PRO A 151 -3.53 -8.34 10.00
CA PRO A 151 -4.82 -9.02 10.15
C PRO A 151 -6.01 -8.15 10.60
N ARG A 152 -5.76 -6.87 10.90
CA ARG A 152 -6.81 -5.88 11.20
C ARG A 152 -7.57 -5.44 9.93
N PHE A 153 -7.08 -5.74 8.74
CA PHE A 153 -7.76 -5.40 7.50
C PHE A 153 -8.60 -6.57 7.00
N ARG A 154 -9.86 -6.30 6.70
CA ARG A 154 -10.72 -7.19 5.93
C ARG A 154 -10.57 -6.82 4.45
N ILE A 155 -10.23 -7.79 3.61
CA ILE A 155 -10.05 -7.57 2.18
C ILE A 155 -11.36 -7.88 1.44
N ASP A 156 -11.82 -6.94 0.62
CA ASP A 156 -12.98 -7.05 -0.25
C ASP A 156 -12.56 -6.70 -1.68
N VAL A 157 -12.62 -7.68 -2.59
CA VAL A 157 -12.20 -7.52 -3.99
C VAL A 157 -13.39 -7.79 -4.88
N GLN A 158 -13.72 -6.84 -5.73
CA GLN A 158 -14.89 -6.88 -6.60
C GLN A 158 -14.54 -6.38 -8.00
N MET A 159 -15.20 -6.92 -9.01
CA MET A 159 -15.26 -6.37 -10.36
C MET A 159 -16.13 -5.12 -10.33
N LYS A 160 -15.63 -4.07 -10.96
CA LYS A 160 -16.34 -2.80 -11.12
C LYS A 160 -17.63 -3.01 -11.93
N GLU A 161 -18.72 -2.43 -11.46
CA GLU A 161 -20.02 -2.57 -12.10
C GLU A 161 -19.98 -2.11 -13.57
N GLY A 162 -20.63 -2.87 -14.45
CA GLY A 162 -20.70 -2.56 -15.89
C GLY A 162 -19.43 -2.86 -16.70
N THR A 163 -18.35 -3.35 -16.08
CA THR A 163 -17.09 -3.64 -16.79
C THR A 163 -16.94 -5.08 -17.26
N HIS A 164 -17.76 -6.01 -16.74
CA HIS A 164 -17.70 -7.43 -17.07
C HIS A 164 -19.08 -8.06 -17.23
N SER A 165 -19.25 -8.86 -18.28
CA SER A 165 -20.53 -9.52 -18.58
C SER A 165 -21.03 -10.45 -17.47
N THR A 166 -20.13 -11.05 -16.70
CA THR A 166 -20.44 -11.91 -15.55
C THR A 166 -19.87 -11.37 -14.23
N GLY A 167 -19.66 -10.05 -14.14
CA GLY A 167 -19.05 -9.38 -12.97
C GLY A 167 -19.72 -9.76 -11.65
N ASP A 168 -21.04 -9.74 -11.57
CA ASP A 168 -21.79 -10.07 -10.34
C ASP A 168 -21.56 -11.52 -9.88
N ALA A 169 -21.48 -12.45 -10.83
CA ALA A 169 -21.22 -13.85 -10.52
C ALA A 169 -19.80 -14.04 -9.97
N VAL A 170 -18.82 -13.32 -10.54
CA VAL A 170 -17.44 -13.29 -10.04
C VAL A 170 -17.38 -12.66 -8.64
N ASN A 171 -18.06 -11.53 -8.42
CA ASN A 171 -18.11 -10.85 -7.13
C ASN A 171 -18.69 -11.76 -6.05
N LYS A 172 -19.75 -12.50 -6.37
CA LYS A 172 -20.33 -13.48 -5.47
C LYS A 172 -19.37 -14.62 -5.14
N GLN A 173 -18.57 -15.08 -6.11
CA GLN A 173 -17.55 -16.10 -5.87
C GLN A 173 -16.41 -15.57 -4.98
N LEU A 174 -15.94 -14.35 -5.21
CA LEU A 174 -14.86 -13.74 -4.43
C LEU A 174 -15.28 -13.39 -3.00
N GLY A 175 -16.54 -13.00 -2.80
CA GLY A 175 -17.12 -12.71 -1.48
C GLY A 175 -17.47 -13.95 -0.64
N ASP A 176 -17.57 -15.13 -1.26
CA ASP A 176 -17.84 -16.38 -0.56
C ASP A 176 -16.56 -16.97 0.02
N LYS A 177 -16.42 -16.88 1.36
CA LYS A 177 -15.23 -17.32 2.08
C LYS A 177 -14.97 -18.82 1.96
N GLU A 178 -16.02 -19.64 1.94
CA GLU A 178 -15.87 -21.09 1.85
C GLU A 178 -15.40 -21.49 0.45
N ARG A 179 -15.93 -20.83 -0.59
CA ARG A 179 -15.48 -21.02 -1.97
C ARG A 179 -14.03 -20.60 -2.17
N VAL A 180 -13.63 -19.46 -1.63
CA VAL A 180 -12.24 -18.99 -1.74
C VAL A 180 -11.29 -19.92 -0.98
N ALA A 181 -11.66 -20.38 0.21
CA ALA A 181 -10.87 -21.36 0.95
C ALA A 181 -10.68 -22.66 0.15
N ALA A 182 -11.75 -23.21 -0.41
CA ALA A 182 -11.67 -24.40 -1.27
C ALA A 182 -10.81 -24.17 -2.53
N ALA A 183 -10.85 -22.97 -3.14
CA ALA A 183 -10.00 -22.64 -4.27
C ALA A 183 -8.50 -22.61 -3.91
N MET A 184 -8.17 -22.21 -2.67
CA MET A 184 -6.79 -22.22 -2.16
C MET A 184 -6.25 -23.61 -1.82
N GLU A 185 -7.10 -24.66 -1.81
CA GLU A 185 -6.67 -26.06 -1.69
C GLU A 185 -6.34 -26.68 -3.06
N ASN A 186 -6.75 -26.03 -4.16
CA ASN A 186 -6.45 -26.49 -5.51
C ASN A 186 -5.01 -26.11 -5.91
N GLY A 187 -4.12 -27.10 -5.91
CA GLY A 187 -2.70 -26.89 -6.23
C GLY A 187 -2.43 -26.25 -7.60
N THR A 188 -3.27 -26.50 -8.60
CA THR A 188 -3.13 -25.88 -9.93
C THR A 188 -3.43 -24.38 -9.86
N LEU A 189 -4.53 -23.98 -9.23
CA LEU A 189 -4.90 -22.57 -9.07
C LEU A 189 -3.85 -21.83 -8.24
N VAL A 190 -3.40 -22.44 -7.14
CA VAL A 190 -2.33 -21.88 -6.31
C VAL A 190 -1.03 -21.72 -7.09
N GLY A 191 -0.70 -22.66 -7.99
CA GLY A 191 0.46 -22.55 -8.87
C GLY A 191 0.38 -21.32 -9.79
N VAL A 192 -0.78 -21.10 -10.42
CA VAL A 192 -1.00 -19.92 -11.27
C VAL A 192 -0.89 -18.63 -10.44
N ILE A 193 -1.55 -18.58 -9.28
CA ILE A 193 -1.50 -17.40 -8.40
C ILE A 193 -0.07 -17.12 -7.95
N LYS A 194 0.70 -18.14 -7.54
CA LYS A 194 2.11 -17.98 -7.16
C LYS A 194 2.95 -17.39 -8.30
N ASN A 195 2.71 -17.82 -9.53
CA ASN A 195 3.42 -17.27 -10.69
C ASN A 195 3.06 -15.80 -10.92
N MET A 196 1.77 -15.43 -10.78
CA MET A 196 1.34 -14.03 -10.87
C MET A 196 1.96 -13.15 -9.79
N LEU A 197 2.16 -13.70 -8.58
CA LEU A 197 2.76 -13.00 -7.44
C LEU A 197 4.29 -13.00 -7.46
N ALA A 198 4.95 -13.77 -8.34
CA ALA A 198 6.41 -13.90 -8.36
C ALA A 198 7.14 -12.59 -8.70
N THR A 199 6.45 -11.64 -9.34
CA THR A 199 6.97 -10.31 -9.67
C THR A 199 6.72 -9.26 -8.60
N CYS A 200 6.07 -9.62 -7.50
CA CYS A 200 5.80 -8.70 -6.40
C CYS A 200 6.97 -8.71 -5.42
N GLU A 201 7.56 -7.53 -5.17
CA GLU A 201 8.57 -7.31 -4.13
C GLU A 201 7.95 -6.92 -2.78
#